data_AF-E4ZCL0-F1
#
_entry.id   AF-E4ZCL0-F1
#
_cell.length_a   1.000
_cell.length_b   1.000
_cell.length_c   1.000
_cell.angle_alpha   90.00
_cell.angle_beta   90.00
_cell.angle_gamma   90.00
#
_symmetry.space_group_name_H-M   'P 1'
#
loop_
_entity.id
_entity.type
_entity.pdbx_description
1 polymer ?
#
loop_
_entity_poly.entity_id
_entity_poly.type
_entity_poly.pdbx_seq_one_letter_code
_entity_poly.pdbx_strand_id
1 'polypeptide(L)'
;MLIKKIILWVVMTLFWIFIFYPNEKELSTKRFIFEKSYSYNSGIPFNYFLIDKNQNSIIYFFVNDYIEEGNFIYFSYIDGGIVHDFCYTNKKLKLLRINKLTDSIENAQINKHQIVFDKINKIKYSDLTWLQSEYNRCK
;
A
#
# COMPACT_ATOMS: atom_id res chain seq x y z
N MET A 1 -36.29 -33.34 10.52
CA MET A 1 -36.19 -32.04 11.23
C MET A 1 -34.74 -31.65 11.55
N LEU A 2 -33.88 -32.60 11.96
CA LEU A 2 -32.46 -32.37 12.27
C LEU A 2 -31.65 -31.84 11.07
N ILE A 3 -31.83 -32.42 9.88
CA ILE A 3 -31.12 -32.04 8.64
C ILE A 3 -31.38 -30.57 8.26
N LYS A 4 -32.63 -30.10 8.37
CA LYS A 4 -32.99 -28.70 8.09
C LYS A 4 -32.30 -27.72 9.05
N LYS A 5 -32.15 -28.09 10.33
CA LYS A 5 -31.41 -27.28 11.32
C LYS A 5 -29.93 -27.21 10.98
N ILE A 6 -29.31 -28.35 10.61
CA ILE A 6 -27.89 -28.39 10.22
C ILE A 6 -27.63 -27.50 9.01
N ILE A 7 -28.46 -27.58 7.97
CA ILE A 7 -28.34 -26.73 6.77
C ILE A 7 -28.43 -25.25 7.15
N LEU A 8 -29.38 -24.86 8.01
CA LEU A 8 -29.53 -23.47 8.46
C LEU A 8 -28.29 -22.96 9.20
N TRP A 9 -27.72 -23.77 10.09
CA TRP A 9 -26.49 -23.44 10.80
C TRP A 9 -25.32 -23.25 9.84
N VAL A 10 -25.10 -24.16 8.88
CA VAL A 10 -24.03 -24.04 7.88
C VAL A 10 -24.16 -22.77 7.05
N VAL A 11 -25.37 -22.44 6.59
CA VAL A 11 -25.62 -21.23 5.79
C VAL A 11 -25.34 -19.97 6.61
N MET A 12 -25.76 -19.93 7.88
CA MET A 12 -25.46 -18.80 8.76
C MET A 12 -23.95 -18.64 8.97
N THR A 13 -23.21 -19.72 9.22
CA THR A 13 -21.76 -19.64 9.45
C THR A 13 -21.03 -19.14 8.20
N LEU A 14 -21.40 -19.61 7.00
CA LEU A 14 -20.82 -19.14 5.74
C LEU A 14 -21.14 -17.65 5.49
N PHE A 15 -22.34 -17.19 5.83
CA PHE A 15 -22.73 -15.80 5.73
C PHE A 15 -21.91 -14.89 6.67
N TRP A 16 -21.69 -15.35 7.91
CA TRP A 16 -20.84 -14.63 8.86
C TRP A 16 -19.39 -14.54 8.41
N ILE A 17 -18.83 -15.63 7.85
CA ILE A 17 -17.47 -15.61 7.26
C ILE A 17 -17.39 -14.59 6.13
N PHE A 18 -18.38 -14.54 5.25
CA PHE A 18 -18.40 -13.59 4.12
C PHE A 18 -18.48 -12.12 4.56
N ILE A 19 -19.21 -11.82 5.63
CA ILE A 19 -19.32 -10.45 6.17
C ILE A 19 -18.05 -10.01 6.90
N PHE A 20 -17.47 -10.90 7.71
CA PHE A 20 -16.34 -10.54 8.58
C PHE A 20 -14.96 -10.71 7.93
N TYR A 21 -14.89 -11.43 6.81
CA TYR A 21 -13.68 -11.53 6.00
C TYR A 21 -13.96 -10.97 4.60
N PRO A 22 -14.20 -9.65 4.46
CA PRO A 22 -14.15 -9.03 3.15
C PRO A 22 -12.74 -9.30 2.62
N ASN A 23 -12.64 -9.98 1.47
CA ASN A 23 -11.39 -10.05 0.73
C ASN A 23 -10.94 -8.60 0.49
N GLU A 24 -9.96 -8.13 1.26
CA GLU A 24 -9.36 -6.83 1.01
C GLU A 24 -8.73 -6.89 -0.37
N LYS A 25 -9.43 -6.31 -1.34
CA LYS A 25 -9.01 -6.35 -2.73
C LYS A 25 -7.79 -5.46 -2.84
N GLU A 26 -6.62 -6.06 -3.07
CA GLU A 26 -5.39 -5.33 -3.31
C GLU A 26 -5.61 -4.36 -4.46
N LEU A 27 -5.25 -3.09 -4.24
CA LEU A 27 -5.45 -2.06 -5.26
C LEU A 27 -4.50 -2.35 -6.42
N SER A 28 -5.08 -2.58 -7.60
CA SER A 28 -4.34 -2.89 -8.80
C SER A 28 -4.92 -2.17 -10.02
N THR A 29 -4.01 -1.78 -10.92
CA THR A 29 -4.31 -1.32 -12.28
C THR A 29 -3.95 -2.43 -13.27
N LYS A 30 -3.96 -2.17 -14.57
CA LYS A 30 -3.48 -3.16 -15.55
C LYS A 30 -1.98 -3.41 -15.40
N ARG A 31 -1.20 -2.36 -15.08
CA ARG A 31 0.27 -2.44 -14.96
C ARG A 31 0.78 -2.53 -13.54
N PHE A 32 0.16 -1.84 -12.59
CA PHE A 32 0.69 -1.71 -11.23
C PHE A 32 -0.17 -2.44 -10.19
N ILE A 33 0.47 -2.87 -9.10
CA ILE A 33 -0.22 -3.39 -7.91
C ILE A 33 0.42 -2.81 -6.65
N PHE A 34 -0.43 -2.41 -5.71
CA PHE A 34 -0.05 -2.03 -4.35
C PHE A 34 -0.16 -3.26 -3.47
N GLU A 35 0.96 -3.89 -3.20
CA GLU A 35 1.01 -5.09 -2.37
C GLU A 35 1.41 -4.71 -0.95
N LYS A 36 0.78 -5.30 0.05
CA LYS A 36 1.05 -4.99 1.45
C LYS A 36 2.42 -5.52 1.84
N SER A 37 3.29 -4.65 2.35
CA SER A 37 4.66 -5.01 2.74
C SER A 37 4.68 -6.13 3.80
N TYR A 38 3.75 -6.10 4.75
CA TYR A 38 3.66 -7.09 5.83
C TYR A 38 3.32 -8.51 5.33
N SER A 39 2.77 -8.67 4.12
CA SER A 39 2.53 -9.98 3.51
C SER A 39 3.84 -10.74 3.27
N TYR A 40 4.95 -10.01 3.13
CA TYR A 40 6.30 -10.58 3.00
C TYR A 40 6.96 -10.79 4.36
N ASN A 41 6.98 -9.75 5.19
CA ASN A 41 7.53 -9.81 6.54
C ASN A 41 6.99 -8.63 7.37
N SER A 42 6.54 -8.88 8.60
CA SER A 42 5.97 -7.87 9.50
C SER A 42 6.98 -6.83 10.00
N GLY A 43 8.29 -7.08 9.85
CA GLY A 43 9.36 -6.14 10.17
C GLY A 43 9.70 -5.14 9.07
N ILE A 44 9.06 -5.23 7.90
CA ILE A 44 9.29 -4.30 6.79
C ILE A 44 8.62 -2.96 7.11
N PRO A 45 9.34 -1.83 7.01
CA PRO A 45 8.77 -0.51 7.26
C PRO A 45 7.82 -0.10 6.12
N PHE A 46 6.89 0.81 6.42
CA PHE A 46 5.85 1.31 5.50
C PHE A 46 4.82 0.23 5.11
N ASN A 47 3.69 0.66 4.53
CA ASN A 47 2.52 -0.21 4.39
C ASN A 47 2.50 -1.01 3.09
N TYR A 48 3.08 -0.48 2.01
CA TYR A 48 2.95 -1.07 0.69
C TYR A 48 4.24 -1.04 -0.13
N PHE A 49 4.38 -2.04 -1.00
CA PHE A 49 5.22 -2.01 -2.19
C PHE A 49 4.38 -1.61 -3.40
N LEU A 50 4.97 -0.83 -4.30
CA LEU A 50 4.43 -0.65 -5.64
C LEU A 50 5.21 -1.53 -6.61
N ILE A 51 4.51 -2.46 -7.25
CA ILE A 51 5.10 -3.43 -8.18
C ILE A 51 4.62 -3.11 -9.60
N ASP A 52 5.56 -3.09 -10.56
CA ASP A 52 5.26 -3.12 -11.98
C ASP A 52 5.09 -4.58 -12.42
N LYS A 53 3.85 -4.97 -12.73
CA LYS A 53 3.49 -6.33 -13.14
C LYS A 53 4.13 -6.76 -14.45
N ASN A 54 4.46 -5.82 -15.33
CA ASN A 54 5.11 -6.15 -16.60
C ASN A 54 6.56 -6.56 -16.40
N GLN A 55 7.23 -5.93 -15.43
CA GLN A 55 8.63 -6.20 -15.08
C GLN A 55 8.77 -7.21 -13.94
N ASN A 56 7.67 -7.51 -13.26
CA ASN A 56 7.62 -8.29 -12.03
C ASN A 56 8.64 -7.79 -10.99
N SER A 57 8.70 -6.47 -10.83
CA SER A 57 9.70 -5.80 -9.98
C SER A 57 9.07 -4.73 -9.11
N ILE A 58 9.56 -4.62 -7.87
CA ILE A 58 9.23 -3.50 -6.97
C ILE A 58 9.88 -2.24 -7.53
N ILE A 59 9.06 -1.24 -7.84
CA ILE A 59 9.51 0.07 -8.32
C ILE A 59 9.49 1.13 -7.23
N TYR A 60 8.70 0.94 -6.16
CA TYR A 60 8.77 1.74 -4.94
C TYR A 60 8.65 0.84 -3.72
N PHE A 61 9.67 0.84 -2.87
CA PHE A 61 9.76 -0.01 -1.68
C PHE A 61 8.99 0.51 -0.47
N PHE A 62 8.76 1.82 -0.39
CA PHE A 62 8.25 2.45 0.83
C PHE A 62 7.07 3.36 0.53
N VAL A 63 5.98 2.76 0.04
CA VAL A 63 4.71 3.46 -0.13
C VAL A 63 4.02 3.52 1.24
N ASN A 64 3.75 4.74 1.71
CA ASN A 64 3.08 4.98 2.98
C ASN A 64 1.59 4.69 2.87
N ASP A 65 0.91 5.34 1.93
CA ASP A 65 -0.51 5.13 1.74
C ASP A 65 -0.94 5.60 0.34
N TYR A 66 -2.15 5.24 -0.07
CA TYR A 66 -2.72 5.62 -1.35
C TYR A 66 -4.20 5.97 -1.27
N ILE A 67 -4.70 6.71 -2.26
CA ILE A 67 -6.12 7.03 -2.42
C ILE A 67 -6.48 7.11 -3.89
N GLU A 68 -7.65 6.56 -4.24
CA GLU A 68 -8.22 6.70 -5.57
C GLU A 68 -9.10 7.95 -5.67
N GLU A 69 -8.81 8.82 -6.64
CA GLU A 69 -9.66 9.98 -6.97
C GLU A 69 -9.83 10.08 -8.49
N GLY A 70 -11.04 9.79 -8.97
CA GLY A 70 -11.36 9.77 -10.40
C GLY A 70 -10.49 8.78 -11.18
N ASN A 71 -9.80 9.28 -12.20
CA ASN A 71 -8.91 8.49 -13.06
C ASN A 71 -7.49 8.35 -12.50
N PHE A 72 -7.24 8.78 -11.27
CA PHE A 72 -5.92 8.74 -10.67
C PHE A 72 -5.90 7.93 -9.38
N ILE A 73 -4.74 7.31 -9.11
CA ILE A 73 -4.38 6.76 -7.81
C ILE A 73 -3.24 7.62 -7.29
N TYR A 74 -3.49 8.42 -6.25
CA TYR A 74 -2.45 9.19 -5.58
C TYR A 74 -1.81 8.32 -4.52
N PHE A 75 -0.49 8.39 -4.36
CA PHE A 75 0.20 7.65 -3.33
C PHE A 75 1.36 8.46 -2.76
N SER A 76 1.50 8.38 -1.44
CA SER A 76 2.60 8.97 -0.71
C SER A 76 3.67 7.92 -0.48
N TYR A 77 4.94 8.33 -0.58
CA TYR A 77 6.07 7.41 -0.47
C TYR A 77 7.32 8.17 -0.01
N ILE A 78 8.34 7.42 0.39
CA ILE A 78 9.69 7.95 0.57
C ILE A 78 10.67 7.27 -0.40
N ASP A 79 11.80 7.92 -0.64
CA ASP A 79 12.86 7.32 -1.45
C ASP A 79 13.66 6.30 -0.63
N GLY A 80 13.96 5.16 -1.26
CA GLY A 80 14.84 4.16 -0.73
C GLY A 80 14.71 2.84 -1.48
N GLY A 81 15.34 1.79 -0.97
CA GLY A 81 15.22 0.46 -1.51
C GLY A 81 15.92 -0.58 -0.64
N ILE A 82 16.55 -1.54 -1.30
CA ILE A 82 17.33 -2.60 -0.66
C ILE A 82 18.77 -2.51 -1.17
N VAL A 83 19.73 -2.41 -0.27
CA VAL A 83 21.17 -2.53 -0.58
C VAL A 83 21.73 -3.78 0.09
N HIS A 84 21.72 -3.80 1.41
CA HIS A 84 21.97 -5.00 2.23
C HIS A 84 20.74 -5.38 3.06
N ASP A 85 19.98 -4.36 3.47
CA ASP A 85 18.66 -4.44 4.08
C ASP A 85 17.83 -3.27 3.53
N PHE A 86 16.56 -3.18 3.92
CA PHE A 86 15.72 -2.02 3.64
C PHE A 86 16.39 -0.75 4.17
N CYS A 87 16.51 0.27 3.32
CA CYS A 87 17.12 1.54 3.69
C CYS A 87 16.46 2.73 2.99
N TYR A 88 16.38 3.88 3.67
CA TYR A 88 15.87 5.12 3.08
C TYR A 88 17.02 6.01 2.60
N THR A 89 16.79 6.79 1.55
CA THR A 89 17.70 7.87 1.12
C THR A 89 17.20 9.25 1.55
N ASN A 90 15.88 9.45 1.54
CA ASN A 90 15.23 10.69 1.97
C ASN A 90 14.01 10.40 2.84
N LYS A 91 14.02 10.90 4.08
CA LYS A 91 12.94 10.68 5.06
C LYS A 91 11.64 11.45 4.73
N LYS A 92 11.69 12.42 3.81
CA LYS A 92 10.54 13.27 3.49
C LYS A 92 9.57 12.52 2.59
N LEU A 93 8.30 12.48 3.00
CA LEU A 93 7.22 12.02 2.14
C LEU A 93 7.13 12.87 0.88
N LYS A 94 6.95 12.18 -0.23
CA LYS A 94 6.67 12.71 -1.55
C LYS A 94 5.29 12.22 -2.00
N LEU A 95 4.82 12.82 -3.10
CA LEU A 95 3.54 12.48 -3.70
C LEU A 95 3.72 12.21 -5.18
N LEU A 96 3.19 11.08 -5.63
CA LEU A 96 3.04 10.74 -7.04
C LEU A 96 1.60 10.34 -7.28
N ARG A 97 1.25 10.21 -8.56
CA ARG A 97 -0.02 9.60 -8.96
C ARG A 97 0.16 8.65 -10.13
N ILE A 98 -0.69 7.64 -10.20
CA ILE A 98 -0.83 6.78 -11.37
C ILE A 98 -2.07 7.24 -12.12
N ASN A 99 -1.94 7.48 -13.42
CA ASN A 99 -3.08 7.66 -14.31
C ASN A 99 -3.60 6.29 -14.76
N LYS A 100 -4.83 5.95 -14.39
CA LYS A 100 -5.45 4.65 -14.64
C LYS A 100 -5.78 4.41 -16.12
N LEU A 101 -5.85 5.47 -16.93
CA LEU A 101 -6.13 5.35 -18.37
C LEU A 101 -4.88 5.04 -19.18
N THR A 102 -3.73 5.56 -18.76
CA THR A 102 -2.46 5.45 -19.48
C THR A 102 -1.47 4.50 -18.79
N ASP A 103 -1.78 4.02 -17.59
CA ASP A 103 -0.87 3.24 -16.74
C ASP A 103 0.50 3.92 -16.56
N SER A 104 0.51 5.25 -16.41
CA SER A 104 1.72 6.05 -16.22
C SER A 104 1.80 6.66 -14.83
N ILE A 105 3.01 6.64 -14.25
CA ILE A 105 3.32 7.35 -13.00
C ILE A 105 3.69 8.79 -13.35
N GLU A 106 3.01 9.72 -12.69
CA GLU A 106 3.12 11.16 -12.92
C GLU A 106 3.49 11.87 -11.62
N ASN A 107 4.27 12.95 -11.74
CA ASN A 107 4.57 13.81 -10.59
C ASN A 107 3.32 14.56 -10.13
N ALA A 108 2.97 14.41 -8.85
CA ALA A 108 1.85 15.13 -8.23
C ALA A 108 2.43 16.10 -7.21
N GLN A 109 2.55 17.38 -7.61
CA GLN A 109 3.10 18.40 -6.72
C GLN A 109 2.19 18.56 -5.50
N ILE A 110 2.77 18.42 -4.29
CA ILE A 110 2.05 18.44 -3.01
C ILE A 110 1.25 19.74 -2.85
N ASN A 111 1.85 20.89 -3.17
CA ASN A 111 1.18 22.19 -3.08
C ASN A 111 -0.11 22.30 -3.92
N LYS A 112 -0.20 21.57 -5.04
CA LYS A 112 -1.40 21.54 -5.89
C LYS A 112 -2.42 20.49 -5.45
N HIS A 113 -2.02 19.52 -4.62
CA HIS A 113 -2.83 18.40 -4.19
C HIS A 113 -2.80 18.25 -2.66
N GLN A 114 -2.74 19.37 -1.94
CA GLN A 114 -2.54 19.38 -0.48
C GLN A 114 -3.63 18.59 0.24
N ILE A 115 -4.89 18.78 -0.17
CA ILE A 115 -6.05 18.06 0.40
C ILE A 115 -5.90 16.55 0.23
N VAL A 116 -5.40 16.09 -0.91
CA VAL A 116 -5.16 14.66 -1.16
C VAL A 116 -4.00 14.18 -0.30
N PHE A 117 -2.90 14.94 -0.28
CA PHE A 117 -1.71 14.61 0.50
C PHE A 117 -2.03 14.48 1.99
N ASP A 118 -2.84 15.38 2.55
CA ASP A 118 -3.22 15.38 3.97
C ASP A 118 -4.00 14.13 4.40
N LYS A 119 -4.68 13.46 3.45
CA LYS A 119 -5.37 12.19 3.73
C LYS A 119 -4.41 11.01 3.84
N ILE A 120 -3.27 11.06 3.16
CA ILE A 120 -2.34 9.93 2.98
C ILE A 120 -0.93 10.19 3.52
N ASN A 121 -0.70 11.31 4.24
CA ASN A 121 0.63 11.67 4.74
C ASN A 121 0.92 11.17 6.17
N LYS A 122 -0.05 10.52 6.82
CA LYS A 122 0.11 10.05 8.19
C LYS A 122 1.01 8.81 8.22
N ILE A 123 2.21 8.97 8.76
CA ILE A 123 3.17 7.89 8.97
C ILE A 123 2.91 7.22 10.32
N LYS A 124 2.99 5.89 10.39
CA LYS A 124 2.88 5.14 11.65
C LYS A 124 4.09 5.43 12.56
N TYR A 125 3.88 5.34 13.87
CA TYR A 125 4.94 5.60 14.85
C TYR A 125 6.16 4.67 14.70
N SER A 126 5.93 3.40 14.38
CA SER A 126 6.99 2.43 14.08
C SER A 126 7.86 2.87 12.89
N ASP A 127 7.24 3.32 11.81
CA ASP A 127 7.93 3.79 10.62
C ASP A 127 8.68 5.08 10.90
N LEU A 128 8.11 6.01 11.67
CA LEU A 128 8.80 7.21 12.14
C LEU A 128 10.06 6.86 12.94
N THR A 129 9.98 5.87 13.83
CA THR A 129 11.12 5.39 14.63
C THR A 129 12.19 4.79 13.71
N TRP A 130 11.78 3.99 12.73
CA TRP A 130 12.67 3.42 11.72
C TRP A 130 13.39 4.52 10.90
N LEU A 131 12.69 5.60 10.52
CA LEU A 131 13.26 6.74 9.79
C LEU A 131 14.23 7.58 10.64
N GLN A 132 14.06 7.63 11.95
CA GLN A 132 14.95 8.40 12.82
C GLN A 132 16.32 7.74 13.00
N SER A 133 16.42 6.43 12.81
CA SER A 133 17.68 5.70 12.89
C SER A 133 18.56 5.96 11.66
N GLU A 134 19.74 6.55 11.85
CA GLU A 134 20.74 6.71 10.77
C GLU A 134 21.32 5.38 10.29
N TYR A 135 21.19 4.30 11.08
CA TYR A 135 21.56 2.96 10.63
C TYR A 135 20.74 2.51 9.41
N ASN A 136 19.48 2.94 9.34
CA ASN A 136 18.55 2.60 8.26
C ASN A 136 18.67 3.52 7.04
N ARG A 137 19.63 4.45 7.04
CA ARG A 137 19.91 5.28 5.87
C ARG A 137 20.78 4.50 4.89
N CYS A 138 20.47 4.55 3.60
CA CYS A 138 21.32 3.92 2.58
C CYS A 138 22.72 4.54 2.62
N LYS A 139 23.73 3.67 2.62
CA LYS A 139 25.15 4.02 2.68
C LYS A 139 25.80 3.83 1.32
#